data_AF-A0A087TNK4-F1
#
_entry.id   AF-A0A087TNK4-F1
#
_cell.length_a   1.000
_cell.length_b   1.000
_cell.length_c   1.000
_cell.angle_alpha   90.00
_cell.angle_beta   90.00
_cell.angle_gamma   90.00
#
_symmetry.space_group_name_H-M   'P 1'
#
loop_
_entity.id
_entity.type
_entity.pdbx_description
1 polymer ?
#
loop_
_entity_poly.entity_id
_entity_poly.type
_entity_poly.pdbx_seq_one_letter_code
_entity_poly.pdbx_strand_id
1 'polypeptide(L)'
;MLDRNRRIKSHPERFQSCYETFDVIFTVEERVYDQVVEELASRSPREIAPVHIINIDVQDNHEEATIGAFLICEMATMMSESEDLDNDIDELLQEFETKAQRPILHTVQFY
;
A
#
# COMPACT_ATOMS: atom_id res chain seq x y z
N MET A 1 10.06 7.81 -18.54
CA MET A 1 9.97 7.35 -17.13
C MET A 1 10.87 8.16 -16.20
N LEU A 2 12.20 8.19 -16.41
CA LEU A 2 13.15 8.87 -15.50
C LEU A 2 12.89 10.37 -15.31
N ASP A 3 12.63 11.12 -16.38
CA ASP A 3 12.34 12.55 -16.28
C ASP A 3 11.06 12.86 -15.49
N ARG A 4 10.05 11.98 -15.57
CA ARG A 4 8.84 12.08 -14.74
C ARG A 4 9.19 11.90 -13.27
N ASN A 5 9.96 10.86 -12.93
CA ASN A 5 10.36 10.56 -11.55
C ASN A 5 11.19 11.70 -10.95
N ARG A 6 12.11 12.29 -11.73
CA ARG A 6 12.95 13.43 -11.29
C ARG A 6 12.15 14.70 -10.98
N ARG A 7 10.95 14.85 -11.54
CA ARG A 7 10.04 15.97 -11.21
C ARG A 7 9.28 15.74 -9.90
N ILE A 8 9.18 14.50 -9.43
CA ILE A 8 8.46 14.13 -8.21
C ILE A 8 9.40 14.12 -7.01
N LYS A 9 10.57 13.49 -7.12
CA LYS A 9 11.58 13.43 -6.05
C LYS A 9 13.01 13.32 -6.56
N SER A 10 13.99 13.55 -5.67
CA SER A 10 15.42 13.62 -6.00
C SER A 10 16.04 12.27 -6.40
N HIS A 11 15.69 11.20 -5.69
CA HIS A 11 16.20 9.84 -5.92
C HIS A 11 15.19 8.77 -5.46
N PRO A 12 15.32 7.52 -5.92
CA PRO A 12 14.59 6.39 -5.32
C PRO A 12 15.00 6.20 -3.86
N GLU A 13 14.10 5.63 -3.07
CA GLU A 13 14.28 5.40 -1.63
C GLU A 13 13.96 3.96 -1.32
N ARG A 14 14.67 3.41 -0.34
CA ARG A 14 14.50 2.02 0.09
C ARG A 14 13.66 2.00 1.37
N PHE A 15 12.56 1.26 1.36
CA PHE A 15 11.64 1.18 2.50
C PHE A 15 12.32 0.74 3.80
N GLN A 16 13.22 -0.25 3.74
CA GLN A 16 13.97 -0.73 4.91
C GLN A 16 14.88 0.34 5.56
N SER A 17 15.15 1.44 4.86
CA SER A 17 15.93 2.57 5.40
C SER A 17 15.06 3.73 5.86
N CYS A 18 13.74 3.65 5.69
CA CYS A 18 12.77 4.65 6.11
C CYS A 18 12.17 4.28 7.47
N TYR A 19 12.11 5.26 8.38
CA TYR A 19 11.50 5.15 9.71
C TYR A 19 10.28 6.05 9.87
N GLU A 20 9.75 6.59 8.77
CA GLU A 20 8.48 7.32 8.78
C GLU A 20 7.31 6.36 9.02
N THR A 21 6.26 6.89 9.63
CA THR A 21 5.02 6.18 9.95
C THR A 21 3.93 6.52 8.93
N PHE A 22 3.11 5.53 8.59
CA PHE A 22 2.02 5.64 7.62
C PHE A 22 0.78 4.95 8.16
N ASP A 23 -0.41 5.45 7.85
CA ASP A 23 -1.67 4.78 8.20
C ASP A 23 -1.93 3.58 7.27
N VAL A 24 -1.57 3.72 5.99
CA VAL A 24 -1.75 2.70 4.94
C VAL A 24 -0.50 2.62 4.05
N ILE A 25 -0.05 1.39 3.78
CA ILE A 25 1.03 1.07 2.84
C ILE A 25 0.47 0.20 1.72
N PHE A 26 0.58 0.67 0.47
CA PHE A 26 0.25 -0.11 -0.71
C PHE A 26 1.49 -0.78 -1.31
N THR A 27 1.38 -2.07 -1.62
CA THR A 27 2.38 -2.85 -2.37
C THR A 27 1.80 -3.32 -3.69
N VAL A 28 2.68 -3.49 -4.69
CA VAL A 28 2.30 -3.73 -6.09
C VAL A 28 2.64 -5.14 -6.60
N GLU A 29 3.29 -5.95 -5.77
CA GLU A 29 3.54 -7.37 -6.00
C GLU A 29 3.66 -8.10 -4.65
N GLU A 30 3.19 -9.34 -4.58
CA GLU A 30 3.23 -10.18 -3.36
C GLU A 30 4.64 -10.27 -2.75
N ARG A 31 5.69 -10.32 -3.58
CA ARG A 31 7.07 -10.35 -3.06
C ARG A 31 7.46 -9.06 -2.33
N VAL A 32 6.96 -7.91 -2.76
CA VAL A 32 7.21 -6.62 -2.09
C VAL A 32 6.37 -6.55 -0.82
N TYR A 33 5.14 -7.07 -0.84
CA TYR A 33 4.32 -7.23 0.35
C TYR A 33 5.05 -8.01 1.44
N ASP A 34 5.55 -9.21 1.12
CA ASP A 34 6.31 -10.04 2.08
C ASP A 34 7.51 -9.30 2.67
N GLN A 35 8.27 -8.57 1.82
CA GLN A 35 9.43 -7.79 2.26
C GLN A 35 9.05 -6.62 3.19
N VAL A 36 7.89 -5.99 2.99
CA VAL A 36 7.39 -4.91 3.85
C VAL A 36 6.93 -5.48 5.19
N VAL A 37 6.17 -6.58 5.16
CA VAL A 37 5.69 -7.28 6.35
C VAL A 37 6.86 -7.78 7.21
N GLU A 38 7.85 -8.42 6.59
CA GLU A 38 9.06 -8.91 7.28
C GLU A 38 9.87 -7.76 7.89
N GLU A 39 10.08 -6.67 7.14
CA GLU A 39 10.81 -5.50 7.64
C GLU A 39 10.12 -4.90 8.86
N LEU A 40 8.80 -4.69 8.82
CA LEU A 40 8.05 -4.12 9.95
C LEU A 40 8.03 -5.08 11.14
N ALA A 41 7.83 -6.38 10.91
CA ALA A 41 7.87 -7.39 11.98
C ALA A 41 9.26 -7.53 12.63
N SER A 42 10.33 -7.25 11.88
CA SER A 42 11.70 -7.28 12.40
C SER A 42 12.04 -6.07 13.27
N ARG A 43 11.30 -4.97 13.12
CA ARG A 43 11.47 -3.77 13.95
C ARG A 43 10.89 -4.02 15.33
N SER A 44 11.58 -3.56 16.36
CA SER A 44 11.04 -3.59 17.71
C SER A 44 9.94 -2.53 17.81
N PRO A 45 8.68 -2.89 18.11
CA PRO A 45 7.59 -1.93 18.14
C PRO A 45 7.89 -0.84 19.15
N ARG A 46 7.96 0.41 18.69
CA ARG A 46 8.15 1.58 19.56
C ARG A 46 6.82 2.23 19.92
N GLU A 47 5.82 2.11 19.05
CA GLU A 47 4.54 2.78 19.16
C GLU A 47 3.43 1.79 18.82
N ILE A 48 2.38 1.72 19.63
CA ILE A 48 1.25 0.81 19.37
C ILE A 48 0.31 1.42 18.30
N ALA A 49 0.88 2.07 17.29
CA ALA A 49 0.16 2.65 16.16
C ALA A 49 0.03 1.57 15.07
N PRO A 50 -1.21 1.21 14.66
CA PRO A 50 -1.42 0.25 13.59
C PRO A 50 -1.04 0.85 12.22
N VAL A 51 -0.64 -0.01 11.30
CA VAL A 51 -0.49 0.30 9.88
C VAL A 51 -1.12 -0.81 9.04
N HIS A 52 -1.97 -0.43 8.11
CA HIS A 52 -2.56 -1.37 7.15
C HIS A 52 -1.63 -1.56 5.96
N ILE A 53 -1.28 -2.80 5.65
CA ILE A 53 -0.46 -3.15 4.50
C ILE A 53 -1.36 -3.88 3.50
N ILE A 54 -1.43 -3.36 2.29
CA ILE A 54 -2.37 -3.80 1.27
C ILE A 54 -1.63 -4.10 -0.02
N ASN A 55 -1.79 -5.32 -0.54
CA ASN A 55 -1.22 -5.70 -1.82
C ASN A 55 -2.27 -5.69 -2.93
N ILE A 56 -1.94 -5.03 -4.04
CA ILE A 56 -2.66 -5.12 -5.31
C ILE A 56 -1.65 -5.50 -6.38
N ASP A 57 -1.76 -6.69 -6.96
CA ASP A 57 -0.81 -7.12 -7.98
C ASP A 57 -0.95 -6.28 -9.26
N VAL A 58 0.15 -5.66 -9.65
CA VAL A 58 0.29 -4.85 -10.86
C VAL A 58 1.48 -5.35 -11.66
N GLN A 59 1.26 -5.68 -12.94
CA GLN A 59 2.36 -6.14 -13.77
C GLN A 59 3.37 -5.02 -14.06
N ASP A 60 4.66 -5.37 -14.14
CA ASP A 60 5.75 -4.44 -14.41
C ASP A 60 5.81 -4.02 -15.90
N ASN A 61 4.80 -3.27 -16.33
CA ASN A 61 4.75 -2.62 -17.62
C ASN A 61 4.01 -1.27 -17.51
N HIS A 62 4.17 -0.41 -18.52
CA HIS A 62 3.65 0.96 -18.46
C HIS A 62 2.13 1.06 -18.44
N GLU A 63 1.44 0.16 -19.13
CA GLU A 63 -0.02 0.18 -19.26
C GLU A 63 -0.66 -0.27 -17.94
N GLU A 64 -0.23 -1.43 -17.43
CA GLU A 64 -0.67 -1.96 -16.14
C GLU A 64 -0.29 -1.06 -14.97
N ALA A 65 0.91 -0.45 -14.96
CA ALA A 65 1.28 0.53 -13.94
C ALA A 65 0.35 1.76 -13.92
N THR A 66 -0.19 2.15 -15.08
CA THR A 66 -1.14 3.27 -15.16
C THR A 66 -2.51 2.86 -14.61
N ILE A 67 -2.99 1.66 -14.98
CA ILE A 67 -4.26 1.11 -14.47
C ILE A 67 -4.18 0.90 -12.95
N GLY A 68 -3.10 0.26 -12.48
CA GLY A 68 -2.84 0.04 -11.06
C GLY A 68 -2.76 1.35 -10.26
N ALA A 69 -2.16 2.40 -10.82
CA ALA A 69 -2.13 3.72 -10.17
C ALA A 69 -3.54 4.31 -9.99
N PHE A 70 -4.44 4.15 -10.96
CA PHE A 70 -5.83 4.58 -10.82
C PHE A 70 -6.59 3.74 -9.77
N LEU A 71 -6.39 2.43 -9.77
CA LEU A 71 -6.99 1.53 -8.77
C LEU A 71 -6.54 1.90 -7.34
N ILE A 72 -5.23 2.07 -7.13
CA ILE A 72 -4.70 2.50 -5.82
C ILE A 72 -5.24 3.87 -5.42
N CYS A 73 -5.33 4.82 -6.35
CA CYS A 73 -5.88 6.15 -6.07
C CYS A 73 -7.35 6.09 -5.67
N GLU A 74 -8.16 5.28 -6.35
CA GLU A 74 -9.56 5.09 -6.03
C GLU A 74 -9.74 4.46 -4.64
N MET A 75 -8.99 3.41 -4.36
CA MET A 75 -9.00 2.75 -3.06
C MET A 75 -8.57 3.69 -1.91
N ALA A 76 -7.48 4.43 -2.11
CA ALA A 76 -7.03 5.43 -1.14
C ALA A 76 -8.08 6.53 -0.91
N THR A 77 -8.83 6.90 -1.96
CA THR A 77 -9.93 7.88 -1.84
C THR A 77 -11.07 7.30 -1.00
N MET A 78 -11.51 6.07 -1.28
CA MET A 78 -12.55 5.37 -0.50
C MET A 78 -12.15 5.26 0.99
N MET A 79 -10.89 4.92 1.27
CA MET A 79 -10.37 4.85 2.63
C MET A 79 -10.32 6.21 3.33
N SER A 80 -9.99 7.28 2.60
CA SER A 80 -9.96 8.64 3.15
C SER A 80 -11.34 9.23 3.46
N GLU A 81 -12.39 8.67 2.87
CA GLU A 81 -13.78 9.07 3.09
C GLU A 81 -14.45 8.34 4.27
N SER A 82 -13.83 7.27 4.78
CA SER A 82 -14.29 6.58 5.99
C SER A 82 -14.00 7.40 7.25
N GLU A 83 -14.97 7.46 8.16
CA GLU A 83 -14.80 8.09 9.48
C GLU A 83 -14.04 7.19 10.47
N ASP A 84 -14.07 5.87 10.25
CA ASP A 84 -13.47 4.85 11.12
C ASP A 84 -12.87 3.71 10.27
N LEU A 85 -11.69 3.99 9.71
CA LEU A 85 -11.03 3.08 8.78
C LEU A 85 -10.77 1.70 9.39
N ASP A 86 -10.37 1.62 10.65
CA ASP A 86 -10.06 0.35 11.32
C ASP A 86 -11.27 -0.61 11.34
N ASN A 87 -12.48 -0.06 11.48
CA ASN A 87 -13.72 -0.85 11.48
C ASN A 87 -14.27 -1.10 10.07
N ASP A 88 -14.09 -0.15 9.15
CA ASP A 88 -14.69 -0.21 7.81
C ASP A 88 -13.81 -0.94 6.79
N ILE A 89 -12.51 -1.14 7.07
CA ILE A 89 -11.53 -1.62 6.08
C ILE A 89 -11.90 -2.95 5.44
N ASP A 90 -12.43 -3.91 6.21
CA ASP A 90 -12.79 -5.22 5.66
C ASP A 90 -13.93 -5.12 4.64
N GLU A 91 -14.93 -4.26 4.88
CA GLU A 91 -16.05 -4.02 3.95
C GLU A 91 -15.56 -3.27 2.70
N LEU A 92 -14.72 -2.24 2.88
CA LEU A 92 -14.12 -1.48 1.79
C LEU A 92 -13.26 -2.37 0.89
N LEU A 93 -12.45 -3.26 1.48
CA LEU A 93 -11.63 -4.21 0.76
C LEU A 93 -12.49 -5.17 -0.07
N GLN A 94 -13.56 -5.70 0.51
CA GLN A 94 -14.45 -6.63 -0.18
C GLN A 94 -15.20 -5.97 -1.35
N GLU A 95 -15.68 -4.73 -1.17
CA GLU A 95 -16.28 -3.95 -2.25
C GLU A 95 -15.27 -3.69 -3.36
N PHE A 96 -14.05 -3.29 -2.99
CA PHE A 96 -12.99 -3.00 -3.94
C PHE A 96 -12.50 -4.26 -4.69
N GLU A 97 -12.39 -5.41 -4.04
CA GLU A 97 -12.01 -6.69 -4.66
C GLU A 97 -13.00 -7.09 -5.77
N THR A 98 -14.29 -6.92 -5.48
CA THR A 98 -15.38 -7.19 -6.44
C THR A 98 -15.29 -6.28 -7.66
N LYS A 99 -14.96 -5.01 -7.44
CA LYS A 99 -14.85 -3.99 -8.49
C LYS A 99 -13.57 -4.12 -9.32
N ALA A 100 -12.44 -4.33 -8.67
CA ALA A 100 -11.13 -4.45 -9.30
C ALA A 100 -10.93 -5.80 -10.01
N GLN A 101 -11.71 -6.83 -9.64
CA GLN A 101 -11.57 -8.21 -10.11
C GLN A 101 -10.14 -8.75 -9.93
N ARG A 102 -9.50 -8.37 -8.82
CA ARG A 102 -8.14 -8.76 -8.46
C ARG A 102 -8.12 -9.16 -6.99
N PRO A 103 -7.38 -10.22 -6.61
CA PRO A 103 -7.22 -10.56 -5.21
C PRO A 103 -6.47 -9.44 -4.49
N ILE A 104 -6.87 -9.15 -3.27
CA ILE A 104 -6.22 -8.16 -2.40
C ILE A 104 -5.71 -8.89 -1.18
N LEU A 105 -4.44 -8.66 -0.84
CA LEU A 105 -3.89 -9.12 0.44
C LEU A 105 -3.94 -7.95 1.41
N HIS A 106 -4.32 -8.22 2.65
CA HIS A 106 -4.34 -7.24 3.71
C HIS A 106 -3.78 -7.84 5.00
N THR A 107 -2.95 -7.07 5.69
CA THR A 107 -2.53 -7.36 7.05
C THR A 107 -2.30 -6.06 7.81
N VAL A 108 -2.30 -6.18 9.13
CA VAL A 108 -2.00 -5.07 10.03
C VAL A 108 -0.67 -5.35 10.71
N GLN A 109 0.21 -4.34 10.72
CA GLN A 109 1.43 -4.34 11.52
C GLN A 109 1.41 -3.17 12.50
N PHE A 110 2.38 -3.12 13.39
CA PHE A 110 2.52 -2.07 14.41
C PHE A 110 3.95 -1.52 14.38
N TYR A 111 4.09 -0.21 14.60
CA TYR A 111 5.37 0.51 14.55
C TYR A 111 6.26 0.37 15.79
#